data_AF-A0A7V9UW93-F1
#
_entry.id   AF-A0A7V9UW93-F1
#
_cell.length_a   1.000
_cell.length_b   1.000
_cell.length_c   1.000
_cell.angle_alpha   90.00
_cell.angle_beta   90.00
_cell.angle_gamma   90.00
#
_symmetry.space_group_name_H-M   'P 1'
#
loop_
_entity.id
_entity.type
_entity.pdbx_description
1 polymer ?
#
loop_
_entity_poly.entity_id
_entity_poly.type
_entity_poly.pdbx_seq_one_letter_code
_entity_poly.pdbx_strand_id
1 'polypeptide(L)'
;YKTGALDVTGGEMGTRGSAAGRAEEAAEAARILKLDLRENLGLADGHVFACDESRTRLVRVLRRLKPKVILTHQTDDPHPDHNHIAQLVREAARLASMRKYDEDFGLERTNVPIVAHNVFSRLLTPSFIVDVSEFLDQKMQSIKAHKSQFYNPESIEPETRLTSEGFLNELENRARYFGSLIGTAAGEPFYVREALNVDDPVALLSRSMNLYS
;
A
#
# COMPACT_ATOMS: atom_id res chain seq x y z
N TYR A 1 12.86 -10.48 -5.04
CA TYR A 1 12.08 -9.65 -5.98
C TYR A 1 12.70 -8.27 -6.04
N LYS A 2 12.43 -7.50 -7.09
CA LYS A 2 12.64 -6.04 -7.01
C LYS A 2 11.36 -5.41 -6.50
N THR A 3 11.45 -4.54 -5.50
CA THR A 3 10.31 -3.91 -4.84
C THR A 3 10.48 -2.40 -4.77
N GLY A 4 9.37 -1.67 -4.81
CA GLY A 4 9.40 -0.23 -4.65
C GLY A 4 8.10 0.31 -4.09
N ALA A 5 8.18 1.51 -3.53
CA ALA A 5 7.04 2.28 -3.07
C ALA A 5 6.90 3.56 -3.91
N LEU A 6 5.67 3.90 -4.27
CA LEU A 6 5.35 5.16 -4.90
C LEU A 6 4.33 5.87 -4.01
N ASP A 7 4.80 6.86 -3.26
CA ASP A 7 3.92 7.74 -2.50
C ASP A 7 3.20 8.66 -3.50
N VAL A 8 1.88 8.88 -3.35
CA VAL A 8 1.13 9.70 -4.32
C VAL A 8 1.25 11.19 -4.02
N THR A 9 1.32 11.55 -2.74
CA THR A 9 1.39 12.93 -2.22
C THR A 9 2.61 13.08 -1.32
N GLY A 10 3.02 14.32 -1.05
CA GLY A 10 4.09 14.62 -0.08
C GLY A 10 3.64 14.50 1.38
N GLY A 11 2.34 14.33 1.63
CA GLY A 11 1.76 14.35 2.97
C GLY A 11 1.80 15.74 3.60
N GLU A 12 1.83 16.82 2.81
CA GLU A 12 2.02 18.19 3.32
C GLU A 12 0.83 18.74 4.14
N MET A 13 -0.36 18.12 4.08
CA MET A 13 -1.52 18.52 4.90
C MET A 13 -1.55 17.80 6.26
N GLY A 14 -0.63 16.88 6.52
CA GLY A 14 -0.63 16.14 7.77
C GLY A 14 -0.31 17.01 8.99
N THR A 15 -0.96 16.70 10.11
CA THR A 15 -0.97 17.53 11.33
C THR A 15 0.39 17.64 12.02
N ARG A 16 1.23 16.60 11.89
CA ARG A 16 2.51 16.48 12.59
C ARG A 16 3.72 16.40 11.67
N GLY A 17 4.85 16.93 12.11
CA GLY A 17 6.11 16.93 11.36
C GLY A 17 6.11 17.85 10.13
N SER A 18 7.28 17.98 9.48
CA SER A 18 7.47 18.79 8.27
C SER A 18 7.57 17.91 7.03
N ALA A 19 7.35 18.47 5.83
CA ALA A 19 7.52 17.75 4.57
C ALA A 19 8.93 17.16 4.41
N ALA A 20 9.97 17.90 4.80
CA ALA A 20 11.35 17.42 4.78
C ALA A 20 11.58 16.28 5.77
N GLY A 21 11.09 16.40 7.01
CA GLY A 21 11.20 15.34 8.01
C GLY A 21 10.45 14.07 7.58
N ARG A 22 9.26 14.21 6.98
CA ARG A 22 8.49 13.08 6.44
C ARG A 22 9.24 12.36 5.32
N ALA A 23 9.95 13.08 4.47
CA ALA A 23 10.78 12.47 3.42
C ALA A 23 11.96 11.67 4.00
N GLU A 24 12.60 12.16 5.05
CA GLU A 24 13.67 11.44 5.76
C GLU A 24 13.15 10.18 6.46
N GLU A 25 12.01 10.29 7.15
CA GLU A 25 11.33 9.16 7.79
C GLU A 25 10.92 8.10 6.75
N ALA A 26 10.39 8.53 5.61
CA ALA A 26 10.03 7.66 4.49
C ALA A 26 11.25 6.96 3.88
N ALA A 27 12.39 7.65 3.78
CA ALA A 27 13.63 7.05 3.31
C ALA A 27 14.16 5.99 4.30
N GLU A 28 14.06 6.25 5.61
CA GLU A 28 14.45 5.27 6.63
C GLU A 28 13.52 4.04 6.62
N ALA A 29 12.22 4.23 6.49
CA ALA A 29 11.26 3.13 6.31
C ALA A 29 11.60 2.28 5.07
N ALA A 30 11.97 2.92 3.96
CA ALA A 30 12.38 2.24 2.74
C ALA A 30 13.67 1.43 2.93
N ARG A 31 14.64 1.98 3.68
CA ARG A 31 15.89 1.30 4.04
C ARG A 31 15.63 0.07 4.90
N ILE A 32 14.76 0.19 5.91
CA ILE A 32 14.35 -0.92 6.78
C ILE A 32 13.70 -2.02 5.95
N LEU A 33 12.79 -1.68 5.03
CA LEU A 33 12.11 -2.65 4.14
C LEU A 33 12.98 -3.14 2.98
N LYS A 34 14.19 -2.59 2.81
CA LYS A 34 15.12 -2.90 1.73
C LYS A 34 14.49 -2.72 0.33
N LEU A 35 13.74 -1.63 0.15
CA LEU A 35 13.15 -1.30 -1.15
C LEU A 35 14.25 -0.91 -2.15
N ASP A 36 14.13 -1.34 -3.39
CA ASP A 36 15.00 -0.91 -4.49
C ASP A 36 14.68 0.52 -4.94
N LEU A 37 13.46 0.99 -4.66
CA LEU A 37 12.97 2.28 -5.09
C LEU A 37 11.96 2.85 -4.09
N ARG A 38 12.06 4.13 -3.81
CA ARG A 38 10.96 4.92 -3.26
C ARG A 38 10.89 6.25 -4.00
N GLU A 39 9.74 6.53 -4.59
CA GLU A 39 9.49 7.76 -5.35
C GLU A 39 8.20 8.42 -4.86
N ASN A 40 8.04 9.69 -5.19
CA ASN A 40 6.81 10.42 -4.95
C ASN A 40 6.22 10.87 -6.30
N LEU A 41 4.93 10.61 -6.50
CA LEU A 41 4.23 11.03 -7.72
C LEU A 41 4.07 12.54 -7.77
N GLY A 42 4.01 13.22 -6.61
CA GLY A 42 3.96 14.66 -6.46
C GLY A 42 2.58 15.27 -6.71
N LEU A 43 1.50 14.56 -6.36
CA LEU A 43 0.16 15.14 -6.29
C LEU A 43 -0.01 15.90 -4.96
N ALA A 44 -0.93 16.86 -4.93
CA ALA A 44 -1.23 17.61 -3.73
C ALA A 44 -2.02 16.75 -2.74
N ASP A 45 -1.59 16.75 -1.49
CA ASP A 45 -2.23 16.08 -0.36
C ASP A 45 -3.64 16.64 -0.12
N GLY A 46 -4.63 15.78 0.16
CA GLY A 46 -6.04 16.16 0.27
C GLY A 46 -6.73 16.52 -1.05
N HIS A 47 -6.01 16.49 -2.18
CA HIS A 47 -6.49 16.90 -3.50
C HIS A 47 -6.20 15.84 -4.57
N VAL A 48 -6.19 14.55 -4.19
CA VAL A 48 -5.98 13.47 -5.15
C VAL A 48 -7.28 13.15 -5.88
N PHE A 49 -7.29 13.34 -7.19
CA PHE A 49 -8.42 13.00 -8.06
C PHE A 49 -7.98 12.10 -9.21
N ALA A 50 -8.84 11.19 -9.66
CA ALA A 50 -8.64 10.38 -10.85
C ALA A 50 -8.98 11.18 -12.13
N CYS A 51 -8.18 12.22 -12.41
CA CYS A 51 -8.29 13.07 -13.59
C CYS A 51 -7.24 12.70 -14.65
N ASP A 52 -7.26 13.36 -15.81
CA ASP A 52 -6.32 13.03 -16.88
C ASP A 52 -4.86 13.32 -16.52
N GLU A 53 -4.60 14.41 -15.79
CA GLU A 53 -3.25 14.77 -15.34
C GLU A 53 -2.64 13.69 -14.43
N SER A 54 -3.37 13.30 -13.37
CA SER A 54 -2.88 12.31 -12.42
C SER A 54 -2.73 10.93 -13.06
N ARG A 55 -3.66 10.53 -13.93
CA ARG A 55 -3.57 9.28 -14.72
C ARG A 55 -2.36 9.29 -15.63
N THR A 56 -2.11 10.38 -16.36
CA THR A 56 -0.95 10.53 -17.23
C THR A 56 0.36 10.41 -16.45
N ARG A 57 0.47 11.11 -15.31
CA ARG A 57 1.65 11.01 -14.43
C ARG A 57 1.89 9.57 -13.99
N LEU A 58 0.86 8.89 -13.49
CA LEU A 58 1.01 7.50 -13.03
C LEU A 58 1.30 6.54 -14.19
N VAL A 59 0.67 6.71 -15.36
CA VAL A 59 0.96 5.91 -16.56
C VAL A 59 2.43 5.98 -16.94
N ARG A 60 3.04 7.17 -16.91
CA ARG A 60 4.47 7.33 -17.20
C ARG A 60 5.34 6.56 -16.20
N VAL A 61 5.01 6.59 -14.91
CA VAL A 61 5.71 5.78 -13.90
C VAL A 61 5.54 4.28 -14.17
N LEU A 62 4.32 3.81 -14.44
CA LEU A 62 4.04 2.40 -14.72
C LEU A 62 4.74 1.90 -15.99
N ARG A 63 4.84 2.71 -17.03
CA ARG A 63 5.57 2.36 -18.26
C ARG A 63 7.08 2.33 -18.08
N ARG A 64 7.63 3.20 -17.22
CA ARG A 64 9.06 3.19 -16.87
C ARG A 64 9.43 1.99 -15.98
N LEU A 65 8.62 1.72 -14.95
CA LEU A 65 8.92 0.67 -13.97
C LEU A 65 8.45 -0.72 -14.39
N LYS A 66 7.46 -0.81 -15.29
CA LYS A 66 6.85 -2.05 -15.79
C LYS A 66 6.56 -3.06 -14.66
N PRO A 67 5.84 -2.68 -13.58
CA PRO A 67 5.60 -3.57 -12.45
C PRO A 67 4.73 -4.76 -12.88
N LYS A 68 4.92 -5.91 -12.25
CA LYS A 68 4.07 -7.09 -12.45
C LYS A 68 2.84 -7.07 -11.55
N VAL A 69 3.00 -6.54 -10.34
CA VAL A 69 1.98 -6.45 -9.30
C VAL A 69 2.03 -5.06 -8.69
N ILE A 70 0.87 -4.48 -8.43
CA ILE A 70 0.70 -3.25 -7.67
C ILE A 70 -0.13 -3.57 -6.43
N LEU A 71 0.37 -3.16 -5.26
CA LEU A 71 -0.40 -3.16 -4.02
C LEU A 71 -0.90 -1.72 -3.78
N THR A 72 -2.20 -1.55 -3.54
CA THR A 72 -2.81 -0.23 -3.31
C THR A 72 -3.86 -0.28 -2.21
N HIS A 73 -4.48 0.86 -1.91
CA HIS A 73 -5.51 1.03 -0.89
C HIS A 73 -6.78 0.22 -1.22
N GLN A 74 -7.48 -0.27 -0.20
CA GLN A 74 -8.86 -0.72 -0.32
C GLN A 74 -9.77 0.37 -0.92
N THR A 75 -10.86 -0.05 -1.54
CA THR A 75 -11.98 0.85 -1.87
C THR A 75 -12.83 1.11 -0.62
N ASP A 76 -13.60 2.19 -0.65
CA ASP A 76 -14.50 2.64 0.42
C ASP A 76 -13.78 2.91 1.76
N ASP A 77 -12.52 3.35 1.68
CA ASP A 77 -11.75 3.85 2.80
C ASP A 77 -12.34 5.19 3.29
N PRO A 78 -12.39 5.46 4.60
CA PRO A 78 -12.89 6.75 5.10
C PRO A 78 -12.02 7.95 4.68
N HIS A 79 -10.75 7.74 4.30
CA HIS A 79 -9.91 8.81 3.79
C HIS A 79 -10.15 9.00 2.27
N PRO A 80 -10.58 10.19 1.80
CA PRO A 80 -10.93 10.41 0.40
C PRO A 80 -9.76 10.13 -0.56
N ASP A 81 -8.54 10.53 -0.20
CA ASP A 81 -7.36 10.25 -1.04
C ASP A 81 -7.13 8.76 -1.22
N HIS A 82 -7.33 7.91 -0.21
CA HIS A 82 -7.15 6.47 -0.36
C HIS A 82 -8.08 5.89 -1.45
N ASN A 83 -9.35 6.32 -1.47
CA ASN A 83 -10.31 5.92 -2.50
C ASN A 83 -9.92 6.41 -3.88
N HIS A 84 -9.54 7.68 -4.00
CA HIS A 84 -9.11 8.24 -5.28
C HIS A 84 -7.81 7.62 -5.78
N ILE A 85 -6.87 7.26 -4.90
CA ILE A 85 -5.65 6.53 -5.24
C ILE A 85 -5.98 5.13 -5.72
N ALA A 86 -6.88 4.40 -5.04
CA ALA A 86 -7.29 3.07 -5.46
C ALA A 86 -7.92 3.09 -6.88
N GLN A 87 -8.75 4.10 -7.16
CA GLN A 87 -9.30 4.32 -8.50
C GLN A 87 -8.21 4.70 -9.52
N LEU A 88 -7.38 5.68 -9.20
CA LEU A 88 -6.29 6.18 -10.04
C LEU A 88 -5.34 5.05 -10.47
N VAL A 89 -4.92 4.20 -9.52
CA VAL A 89 -4.06 3.04 -9.80
C VAL A 89 -4.70 2.10 -10.80
N ARG A 90 -5.99 1.77 -10.63
CA ARG A 90 -6.69 0.85 -11.53
C ARG A 90 -6.84 1.43 -12.94
N GLU A 91 -7.22 2.70 -13.05
CA GLU A 91 -7.34 3.37 -14.35
C GLU A 91 -5.99 3.47 -15.05
N ALA A 92 -4.95 3.94 -14.34
CA ALA A 92 -3.61 4.05 -14.89
C ALA A 92 -3.01 2.70 -15.30
N ALA A 93 -3.23 1.64 -14.52
CA ALA A 93 -2.79 0.28 -14.85
C ALA A 93 -3.37 -0.19 -16.20
N ARG A 94 -4.64 0.12 -16.48
CA ARG A 94 -5.27 -0.17 -17.77
C ARG A 94 -4.71 0.72 -18.88
N LEU A 95 -4.65 2.03 -18.67
CA LEU A 95 -4.19 3.00 -19.66
C LEU A 95 -2.72 2.81 -20.05
N ALA A 96 -1.87 2.38 -19.10
CA ALA A 96 -0.46 2.10 -19.35
C ALA A 96 -0.23 0.98 -20.39
N SER A 97 -1.24 0.13 -20.61
CA SER A 97 -1.23 -0.90 -21.66
C SER A 97 -1.67 -0.43 -23.04
N MET A 98 -2.29 0.75 -23.14
CA MET A 98 -2.84 1.27 -24.38
C MET A 98 -1.80 2.10 -25.13
N ARG A 99 -1.37 1.64 -26.32
CA ARG A 99 -0.30 2.29 -27.09
C ARG A 99 -0.53 3.78 -27.35
N LYS A 100 -1.76 4.18 -27.67
CA LYS A 100 -2.12 5.56 -28.06
C LYS A 100 -2.25 6.54 -26.90
N TYR A 101 -2.31 6.06 -25.65
CA TYR A 101 -2.42 6.96 -24.50
C TYR A 101 -1.04 7.58 -24.21
N ASP A 102 -0.93 8.89 -24.17
CA ASP A 102 0.34 9.61 -23.93
C ASP A 102 1.47 9.11 -24.85
N GLU A 103 1.17 8.91 -26.15
CA GLU A 103 2.12 8.36 -27.11
C GLU A 103 3.27 9.31 -27.43
N ASP A 104 3.00 10.62 -27.44
CA ASP A 104 3.99 11.67 -27.72
C ASP A 104 5.11 11.72 -26.67
N PHE A 105 4.86 11.24 -25.44
CA PHE A 105 5.88 11.15 -24.40
C PHE A 105 6.92 10.05 -24.68
N GLY A 106 6.64 9.12 -25.60
CA GLY A 106 7.61 8.16 -26.13
C GLY A 106 7.94 6.95 -25.23
N LEU A 107 7.21 6.75 -24.12
CA LEU A 107 7.37 5.55 -23.30
C LEU A 107 6.59 4.35 -23.86
N GLU A 108 7.26 3.20 -23.95
CA GLU A 108 6.62 1.96 -24.37
C GLU A 108 5.48 1.55 -23.43
N ARG A 109 4.39 1.01 -24.00
CA ARG A 109 3.33 0.38 -23.21
C ARG A 109 3.88 -0.75 -22.32
N THR A 110 3.20 -1.00 -21.22
CA THR A 110 3.44 -2.19 -20.36
C THR A 110 2.26 -3.15 -20.44
N ASN A 111 2.44 -4.39 -19.99
CA ASN A 111 1.29 -5.27 -19.71
C ASN A 111 0.51 -4.71 -18.51
N VAL A 112 -0.79 -4.98 -18.46
CA VAL A 112 -1.62 -4.58 -17.31
C VAL A 112 -1.11 -5.34 -16.08
N PRO A 113 -0.61 -4.65 -15.04
CA PRO A 113 -0.20 -5.29 -13.80
C PRO A 113 -1.42 -5.85 -13.06
N ILE A 114 -1.21 -6.89 -12.25
CA ILE A 114 -2.22 -7.32 -11.28
C ILE A 114 -2.30 -6.26 -10.18
N VAL A 115 -3.51 -5.82 -9.86
CA VAL A 115 -3.76 -4.86 -8.78
C VAL A 115 -4.39 -5.61 -7.62
N ALA A 116 -3.70 -5.65 -6.49
CA ALA A 116 -4.23 -6.13 -5.23
C ALA A 116 -4.39 -4.97 -4.26
N HIS A 117 -5.49 -4.99 -3.52
CA HIS A 117 -5.84 -3.99 -2.55
C HIS A 117 -5.52 -4.53 -1.17
N ASN A 118 -4.83 -3.76 -0.33
CA ASN A 118 -4.75 -4.09 1.09
C ASN A 118 -6.17 -4.11 1.68
N VAL A 119 -6.37 -4.84 2.77
CA VAL A 119 -7.66 -4.85 3.48
C VAL A 119 -7.45 -4.16 4.82
N PHE A 120 -8.21 -3.08 5.08
CA PHE A 120 -8.26 -2.38 6.36
C PHE A 120 -9.66 -2.47 7.04
N SER A 121 -10.74 -2.50 6.27
CA SER A 121 -12.10 -2.66 6.78
C SER A 121 -12.39 -4.12 7.13
N ARG A 122 -13.28 -4.35 8.10
CA ARG A 122 -13.83 -5.69 8.41
C ARG A 122 -14.94 -6.11 7.44
N LEU A 123 -15.43 -5.20 6.61
CA LEU A 123 -16.52 -5.46 5.67
C LEU A 123 -16.03 -6.12 4.37
N LEU A 124 -14.72 -6.06 4.11
CA LEU A 124 -14.12 -6.65 2.93
C LEU A 124 -13.49 -7.99 3.29
N THR A 125 -13.96 -9.07 2.65
CA THR A 125 -13.36 -10.39 2.80
C THR A 125 -12.08 -10.46 1.95
N PRO A 126 -10.91 -10.79 2.52
CA PRO A 126 -9.68 -10.91 1.75
C PRO A 126 -9.79 -12.07 0.74
N SER A 127 -9.21 -11.87 -0.44
CA SER A 127 -9.05 -12.92 -1.44
C SER A 127 -7.92 -13.88 -1.05
N PHE A 128 -6.88 -13.37 -0.38
CA PHE A 128 -5.79 -14.16 0.16
C PHE A 128 -5.11 -13.41 1.32
N ILE A 129 -4.38 -14.16 2.14
CA ILE A 129 -3.57 -13.64 3.24
C ILE A 129 -2.15 -14.15 3.04
N VAL A 130 -1.17 -13.26 3.18
CA VAL A 130 0.25 -13.60 3.12
C VAL A 130 0.77 -13.77 4.54
N ASP A 131 1.40 -14.91 4.83
CA ASP A 131 2.12 -15.11 6.09
C ASP A 131 3.33 -14.15 6.15
N VAL A 132 3.32 -13.28 7.15
CA VAL A 132 4.39 -12.31 7.41
C VAL A 132 5.01 -12.51 8.79
N SER A 133 4.85 -13.70 9.38
CA SER A 133 5.32 -14.01 10.74
C SER A 133 6.79 -13.69 10.94
N GLU A 134 7.66 -14.05 9.98
CA GLU A 134 9.10 -13.78 10.04
C GLU A 134 9.47 -12.31 9.75
N PHE A 135 8.51 -11.50 9.28
CA PHE A 135 8.72 -10.12 8.84
C PHE A 135 7.99 -9.09 9.71
N LEU A 136 7.22 -9.53 10.70
CA LEU A 136 6.40 -8.64 11.54
C LEU A 136 7.26 -7.57 12.22
N ASP A 137 8.39 -7.95 12.81
CA ASP A 137 9.27 -7.01 13.49
C ASP A 137 9.85 -5.96 12.53
N GLN A 138 10.28 -6.39 11.33
CA GLN A 138 10.80 -5.49 10.30
C GLN A 138 9.72 -4.51 9.81
N LYS A 139 8.48 -4.99 9.63
CA LYS A 139 7.31 -4.15 9.31
C LYS A 139 7.04 -3.13 10.42
N MET A 140 7.04 -3.56 11.68
CA MET A 140 6.79 -2.65 12.81
C MET A 140 7.91 -1.62 12.95
N GLN A 141 9.17 -1.98 12.67
CA GLN A 141 10.29 -1.05 12.63
C GLN A 141 10.13 0.00 11.52
N SER A 142 9.72 -0.40 10.30
CA SER A 142 9.52 0.55 9.21
C SER A 142 8.37 1.52 9.49
N ILE A 143 7.31 1.05 10.17
CA ILE A 143 6.21 1.92 10.62
C ILE A 143 6.75 2.91 11.65
N LYS A 144 7.44 2.44 12.69
CA LYS A 144 8.02 3.27 13.75
C LYS A 144 9.08 4.27 13.25
N ALA A 145 9.62 4.11 12.04
CA ALA A 145 10.51 5.08 11.42
C ALA A 145 9.82 6.44 11.17
N HIS A 146 8.50 6.46 11.02
CA HIS A 146 7.69 7.69 10.92
C HIS A 146 7.42 8.31 12.30
N LYS A 147 8.49 8.66 13.00
CA LYS A 147 8.48 9.09 14.41
C LYS A 147 7.52 10.25 14.68
N SER A 148 7.42 11.20 13.75
CA SER A 148 6.51 12.35 13.84
C SER A 148 5.03 11.95 13.81
N GLN A 149 4.68 10.82 13.20
CA GLN A 149 3.30 10.40 12.98
C GLN A 149 2.70 9.59 14.13
N PHE A 150 3.54 9.04 15.02
CA PHE A 150 3.12 8.13 16.08
C PHE A 150 3.25 8.74 17.47
N TYR A 151 2.75 8.02 18.47
CA TYR A 151 2.81 8.44 19.86
C TYR A 151 4.26 8.76 20.27
N ASN A 152 4.43 9.96 20.81
CA ASN A 152 5.67 10.40 21.44
C ASN A 152 5.26 11.23 22.67
N PRO A 153 5.56 10.78 23.90
CA PRO A 153 5.16 11.46 25.13
C PRO A 153 5.83 12.83 25.31
N GLU A 154 6.94 13.07 24.60
CA GLU A 154 7.68 14.35 24.64
C GLU A 154 7.18 15.34 23.57
N SER A 155 6.27 14.92 22.69
CA SER A 155 5.76 15.78 21.62
C SER A 155 4.71 16.76 22.14
N ILE A 156 4.88 18.03 21.78
CA ILE A 156 3.90 19.11 22.03
C ILE A 156 2.97 19.37 20.83
N GLU A 157 3.08 18.57 19.76
CA GLU A 157 2.28 18.73 18.55
C GLU A 157 0.84 18.19 18.74
N PRO A 158 -0.15 18.63 17.94
CA PRO A 158 -1.55 18.23 18.14
C PRO A 158 -1.74 16.71 18.06
N GLU A 159 -2.59 16.16 18.91
CA GLU A 159 -2.92 14.74 18.87
C GLU A 159 -3.77 14.38 17.65
N THR A 160 -3.53 13.19 17.10
CA THR A 160 -4.31 12.58 16.03
C THR A 160 -4.65 11.15 16.42
N ARG A 161 -5.48 10.47 15.62
CA ARG A 161 -5.75 9.03 15.82
C ARG A 161 -4.44 8.20 15.87
N LEU A 162 -3.47 8.53 15.02
CA LEU A 162 -2.21 7.81 14.88
C LEU A 162 -1.30 7.98 16.10
N THR A 163 -1.48 9.06 16.86
CA THR A 163 -0.64 9.39 18.00
C THR A 163 -1.23 8.89 19.31
N SER A 164 -2.29 8.07 19.28
CA SER A 164 -2.78 7.39 20.47
C SER A 164 -1.82 6.27 20.88
N GLU A 165 -1.61 6.07 22.19
CA GLU A 165 -0.70 5.05 22.73
C GLU A 165 -1.02 3.63 22.21
N GLY A 166 -2.30 3.34 21.96
CA GLY A 166 -2.77 2.05 21.48
C GLY A 166 -2.56 1.82 19.98
N PHE A 167 -2.28 2.84 19.17
CA PHE A 167 -2.35 2.71 17.71
C PHE A 167 -1.37 1.68 17.14
N LEU A 168 -0.13 1.64 17.64
CA LEU A 168 0.85 0.65 17.20
C LEU A 168 0.46 -0.77 17.61
N ASN A 169 -0.17 -0.93 18.78
CA ASN A 169 -0.72 -2.20 19.23
C ASN A 169 -1.90 -2.63 18.34
N GLU A 170 -2.77 -1.70 17.90
CA GLU A 170 -3.85 -2.01 16.95
C GLU A 170 -3.30 -2.56 15.63
N LEU A 171 -2.22 -1.97 15.09
CA LEU A 171 -1.59 -2.44 13.86
C LEU A 171 -1.00 -3.85 14.00
N GLU A 172 -0.32 -4.12 15.11
CA GLU A 172 0.24 -5.44 15.38
C GLU A 172 -0.86 -6.48 15.61
N ASN A 173 -1.86 -6.15 16.43
CA ASN A 173 -3.03 -7.01 16.71
C ASN A 173 -3.77 -7.36 15.42
N ARG A 174 -3.88 -6.41 14.49
CA ARG A 174 -4.47 -6.66 13.17
C ARG A 174 -3.67 -7.71 12.40
N ALA A 175 -2.35 -7.58 12.35
CA ALA A 175 -1.50 -8.58 11.69
C ALA A 175 -1.68 -9.97 12.33
N ARG A 176 -1.74 -10.03 13.66
CA ARG A 176 -1.98 -11.28 14.40
C ARG A 176 -3.36 -11.88 14.13
N TYR A 177 -4.40 -11.05 14.04
CA TYR A 177 -5.75 -11.49 13.68
C TYR A 177 -5.79 -12.15 12.30
N PHE A 178 -5.19 -11.52 11.27
CA PHE A 178 -5.19 -12.15 9.95
C PHE A 178 -4.26 -13.37 9.86
N GLY A 179 -3.18 -13.39 10.65
CA GLY A 179 -2.35 -14.59 10.80
C GLY A 179 -3.14 -15.76 11.38
N SER A 180 -3.98 -15.52 12.39
CA SER A 180 -4.78 -16.58 13.00
C SER A 180 -5.77 -17.22 12.02
N LEU A 181 -6.25 -16.48 11.01
CA LEU A 181 -7.14 -17.01 9.97
C LEU A 181 -6.47 -18.08 9.08
N ILE A 182 -5.15 -18.03 8.93
CA ILE A 182 -4.37 -19.00 8.15
C ILE A 182 -3.45 -19.87 9.03
N GLY A 183 -3.64 -19.82 10.35
CA GLY A 183 -2.87 -20.62 11.30
C GLY A 183 -1.41 -20.19 11.46
N THR A 184 -1.09 -18.91 11.25
CA THR A 184 0.26 -18.34 11.40
C THR A 184 0.28 -17.24 12.47
N ALA A 185 1.49 -16.78 12.87
CA ALA A 185 1.62 -15.78 13.93
C ALA A 185 1.20 -14.37 13.48
N ALA A 186 1.39 -14.06 12.19
CA ALA A 186 0.96 -12.80 11.58
C ALA A 186 0.66 -12.96 10.09
N GLY A 187 -0.32 -12.21 9.61
CA GLY A 187 -0.75 -12.22 8.22
C GLY A 187 -1.09 -10.82 7.68
N GLU A 188 -0.85 -10.61 6.39
CA GLU A 188 -1.31 -9.43 5.65
C GLU A 188 -2.41 -9.81 4.66
N PRO A 189 -3.64 -9.28 4.82
CA PRO A 189 -4.76 -9.57 3.95
C PRO A 189 -4.76 -8.69 2.70
N PHE A 190 -5.08 -9.32 1.57
CA PHE A 190 -5.25 -8.65 0.29
C PHE A 190 -6.54 -9.08 -0.41
N TYR A 191 -7.12 -8.15 -1.14
CA TYR A 191 -8.26 -8.35 -2.00
C TYR A 191 -7.86 -8.10 -3.46
N VAL A 192 -8.22 -9.02 -4.35
CA VAL A 192 -8.15 -8.80 -5.80
C VAL A 192 -9.57 -8.80 -6.35
N ARG A 193 -9.83 -7.91 -7.30
CA ARG A 193 -11.15 -7.82 -7.93
C ARG A 193 -11.34 -8.93 -8.95
N GLU A 194 -10.28 -9.29 -9.65
CA GLU A 194 -10.24 -10.36 -10.62
C GLU A 194 -10.13 -11.74 -9.94
N ALA A 195 -10.52 -12.79 -10.64
CA ALA A 195 -10.35 -14.16 -10.16
C ALA A 195 -8.87 -14.54 -10.11
N LEU A 196 -8.43 -15.12 -8.99
CA LEU A 196 -7.10 -15.72 -8.89
C LEU A 196 -7.09 -17.02 -9.70
N ASN A 197 -6.12 -17.13 -10.61
CA ASN A 197 -5.86 -18.39 -11.28
C ASN A 197 -5.10 -19.33 -10.33
N VAL A 198 -5.52 -20.59 -10.27
CA VAL A 198 -4.94 -21.61 -9.41
C VAL A 198 -4.51 -22.78 -10.29
N ASP A 199 -3.23 -23.11 -10.24
CA ASP A 199 -2.63 -24.20 -11.02
C ASP A 199 -3.00 -25.58 -10.46
N ASP A 200 -2.85 -25.75 -9.14
CA ASP A 200 -3.25 -26.96 -8.41
C ASP A 200 -4.16 -26.59 -7.22
N PRO A 201 -5.48 -26.85 -7.31
CA PRO A 201 -6.41 -26.55 -6.24
C PRO A 201 -6.24 -27.45 -5.02
N VAL A 202 -5.72 -28.66 -5.17
CA VAL A 202 -5.49 -29.58 -4.04
C VAL A 202 -4.32 -29.06 -3.22
N ALA A 203 -3.20 -28.71 -3.87
CA ALA A 203 -2.05 -28.13 -3.17
C ALA A 203 -2.38 -26.81 -2.46
N LEU A 204 -3.28 -25.99 -3.02
CA LEU A 204 -3.74 -24.77 -2.37
C LEU A 204 -4.62 -25.06 -1.14
N LEU A 205 -5.64 -25.91 -1.29
CA LEU A 205 -6.64 -26.19 -0.26
C LEU A 205 -6.17 -27.16 0.82
N SER A 206 -5.04 -27.84 0.64
CA SER A 206 -4.43 -28.69 1.67
C SER A 206 -3.41 -27.97 2.54
N ARG A 207 -3.16 -26.67 2.31
CA ARG A 207 -2.33 -25.85 3.19
C ARG A 207 -3.01 -25.68 4.55
N SER A 208 -2.21 -25.44 5.58
CA SER A 208 -2.74 -25.18 6.92
C SER A 208 -3.72 -24.01 6.85
N MET A 209 -4.97 -24.28 7.19
CA MET A 209 -6.05 -23.30 7.27
C MET A 209 -6.66 -23.41 8.65
N ASN A 210 -7.00 -22.29 9.27
CA ASN A 210 -7.75 -22.32 10.51
C ASN A 210 -9.24 -22.41 10.17
N LEU A 211 -9.82 -23.61 10.25
CA LEU A 211 -11.23 -23.82 9.94
C LEU A 211 -12.18 -23.25 11.01
N TYR A 212 -11.65 -22.77 12.14
CA TYR A 212 -12.41 -22.26 13.28
C TYR A 212 -12.22 -20.75 13.50
N SER A 213 -11.56 -20.06 12.58
CA SER A 213 -11.27 -18.61 12.65
C SER A 213 -12.31 -17.73 11.98
#